data_AF-A0AAU6WUV9-F1
#
_entry.id   AF-A0AAU6WUV9-F1
#
_cell.length_a   1.000
_cell.length_b   1.000
_cell.length_c   1.000
_cell.angle_alpha   90.00
_cell.angle_beta   90.00
_cell.angle_gamma   90.00
#
_symmetry.space_group_name_H-M   'P 1'
#
loop_
_entity.id
_entity.type
_entity.pdbx_description
1 polymer ?
#
loop_
_entity_poly.entity_id
_entity_poly.type
_entity_poly.pdbx_seq_one_letter_code
_entity_poly.pdbx_strand_id
1 'polypeptide(L)' 'MKNTNLKKLTRKEQGKINGGTLKRCQDHYECPGGSCCQNVCVLYNCPEV' A
#
# COMPACT_ATOMS: atom_id res chain seq x y z
N MET A 1 19.99 20.92 2.06
CA MET A 1 19.49 19.52 1.94
C MET A 1 18.98 19.10 3.31
N LYS A 2 17.71 18.68 3.44
CA LYS A 2 17.16 18.25 4.74
C LYS A 2 17.81 16.92 5.14
N ASN A 3 18.50 16.89 6.29
CA ASN A 3 18.98 15.66 6.90
C ASN A 3 17.78 14.80 7.30
N THR A 4 17.43 13.83 6.46
CA THR A 4 16.45 12.81 6.82
C THR A 4 17.17 11.75 7.63
N ASN A 5 16.94 11.73 8.95
CA ASN A 5 17.38 10.66 9.86
C ASN A 5 16.59 9.36 9.60
N LEU A 6 16.53 8.92 8.34
CA LEU A 6 15.86 7.68 7.95
C LEU A 6 16.79 6.53 8.35
N LYS A 7 16.48 5.93 9.51
CA LYS A 7 17.18 4.74 9.98
C LYS A 7 16.92 3.61 8.99
N LYS A 8 17.98 3.10 8.36
CA LYS A 8 17.89 1.91 7.52
C LYS A 8 17.53 0.71 8.41
N LEU A 9 16.39 0.10 8.14
CA LEU A 9 15.93 -1.07 8.89
C LEU A 9 16.69 -2.32 8.45
N THR A 10 17.01 -3.17 9.41
CA THR A 10 17.50 -4.52 9.16
C THR A 10 16.38 -5.41 8.61
N ARG A 11 16.71 -6.51 7.91
CA ARG A 11 15.71 -7.46 7.38
C ARG A 11 14.76 -8.00 8.47
N LYS A 12 15.28 -8.21 9.68
CA LYS A 12 14.49 -8.65 10.84
C LYS A 12 13.50 -7.58 11.31
N GLU A 13 13.88 -6.31 11.27
CA GLU A 13 13.00 -5.19 11.63
C GLU A 13 11.94 -4.95 10.55
N GLN A 14 12.30 -5.08 9.26
CA GLN A 14 11.35 -5.01 8.16
C GLN A 14 10.27 -6.09 8.25
N GLY A 15 10.62 -7.32 8.64
CA GLY A 15 9.65 -8.40 8.83
C GLY A 15 8.66 -8.18 9.97
N LYS A 16 8.90 -7.22 10.87
CA LYS A 16 7.96 -6.83 11.94
C LYS A 16 6.99 -5.73 11.51
N ILE A 17 7.20 -5.13 10.34
CA ILE A 17 6.28 -4.13 9.80
C ILE A 17 5.07 -4.88 9.23
N ASN A 18 4.01 -4.95 10.02
CA ASN A 18 2.70 -5.38 9.53
C ASN A 18 2.09 -4.23 8.71
N GLY A 19 2.44 -4.16 7.42
CA GLY A 19 1.91 -3.16 6.47
C GLY A 19 0.42 -3.31 6.14
N GLY A 20 -0.33 -4.10 6.91
CA GLY A 20 -1.68 -4.54 6.57
C GLY A 20 -1.67 -5.51 5.38
N THR A 21 -2.67 -6.39 5.30
CA THR A 21 -2.88 -7.18 4.09
C THR A 21 -3.43 -6.25 3.01
N LEU A 22 -2.59 -5.83 2.08
CA LEU A 22 -3.06 -5.15 0.87
C LEU A 22 -3.88 -6.17 0.07
N LYS A 23 -5.20 -5.99 0.06
CA LYS A 23 -6.10 -6.85 -0.74
C LYS A 23 -5.79 -6.59 -2.20
N ARG A 24 -5.34 -7.63 -2.90
CA ARG A 24 -5.17 -7.57 -4.35
C ARG A 24 -6.53 -7.56 -5.03
N CYS A 25 -6.58 -6.90 -6.17
CA CYS A 25 -7.78 -6.79 -6.99
C CYS A 25 -7.38 -6.68 -8.47
N GLN A 26 -8.33 -6.95 -9.36
CA GLN A 26 -8.31 -6.64 -10.78
C GLN A 26 -9.34 -5.56 -11.10
N ASP A 27 -10.51 -5.62 -10.45
CA ASP A 27 -11.62 -4.72 -10.71
C ASP A 27 -12.00 -3.90 -9.48
N HIS A 28 -12.56 -2.70 -9.69
CA HIS A 28 -12.96 -1.80 -8.61
C HIS A 28 -13.99 -2.40 -7.64
N TYR A 29 -14.92 -3.24 -8.11
CA TYR A 29 -15.97 -3.83 -7.27
C TYR A 29 -15.44 -4.85 -6.25
N GLU A 30 -14.22 -5.36 -6.44
CA GLU A 30 -13.59 -6.29 -5.50
C GLU A 30 -13.15 -5.59 -4.20
N CYS A 31 -13.10 -4.26 -4.21
CA CYS A 31 -12.64 -3.44 -3.09
C CYS A 31 -13.82 -2.89 -2.29
N PRO A 32 -14.04 -3.39 -1.05
CA PRO A 32 -15.19 -2.95 -0.25
C PRO A 32 -15.01 -1.48 0.18
N GLY A 33 -15.85 -0.60 -0.38
CA GLY A 33 -15.83 0.84 -0.08
C GLY A 33 -14.61 1.57 -0.62
N GLY A 34 -13.97 1.03 -1.67
CA GLY A 34 -12.76 1.58 -2.25
C GLY A 34 -12.68 1.39 -3.77
N SER A 35 -11.48 1.52 -4.31
CA SER A 35 -11.16 1.32 -5.72
C SER A 35 -9.96 0.39 -5.90
N CYS A 36 -9.90 -0.29 -7.04
CA CYS A 36 -8.75 -1.09 -7.40
C CYS A 36 -7.73 -0.22 -8.14
N CYS A 37 -6.53 -0.09 -7.57
CA CYS A 37 -5.49 0.77 -8.11
C CYS A 37 -4.17 0.01 -8.09
N GLN A 38 -3.51 -0.13 -9.24
CA GLN A 38 -2.25 -0.90 -9.34
C GLN A 38 -2.35 -2.32 -8.75
N ASN A 39 -3.48 -2.98 -8.99
CA ASN A 39 -3.82 -4.31 -8.47
C ASN A 39 -3.94 -4.39 -6.94
N VAL A 40 -4.17 -3.27 -6.24
CA VAL A 40 -4.45 -3.25 -4.79
C VAL A 40 -5.65 -2.37 -4.45
N CYS A 41 -6.41 -2.78 -3.45
CA CYS A 41 -7.54 -2.00 -2.95
C CYS A 41 -7.07 -0.81 -2.13
N VAL A 42 -7.60 0.36 -2.49
CA VAL A 42 -7.39 1.62 -1.78
C VAL A 42 -8.73 2.27 -1.45
N LEU A 43 -8.75 3.09 -0.41
CA LEU A 43 -9.98 3.77 0.06
C LEU A 43 -10.32 5.05 -0.73
N TYR A 44 -9.46 5.48 -1.66
CA TYR A 44 -9.68 6.65 -2.51
C TYR A 44 -10.00 6.20 -3.93
N ASN A 45 -10.74 7.04 -4.68
CA ASN A 45 -10.97 6.80 -6.10
C ASN A 45 -9.67 7.07 -6.87
N CYS A 46 -9.17 6.09 -7.63
CA CYS A 46 -8.20 6.37 -8.69
C CYS A 46 -8.90 6.30 -10.04
N PRO A 47 -8.85 7.35 -10.86
CA PRO A 47 -9.19 7.25 -12.27
C PRO A 47 -8.12 6.38 -12.95
N GLU A 48 -8.55 5.37 -13.69
CA GLU A 48 -7.68 4.60 -14.58
C GLU A 48 -6.98 5.58 -15.53
N VAL A 49 -5.65 5.52 -15.63
CA VAL A 49 -4.85 6.29 -16.60
C VAL A 49 -4.97 5.70 -18.00
#